data_AF-L1M4Y5-F1
#
_entry.id   AF-L1M4Y5-F1
#
_cell.length_a   1.000
_cell.length_b   1.000
_cell.length_c   1.000
_cell.angle_alpha   90.00
_cell.angle_beta   90.00
_cell.angle_gamma   90.00
#
_symmetry.space_group_name_H-M   'P 1'
#
loop_
_entity.id
_entity.type
_entity.pdbx_description
1 polymer ?
#
loop_
_entity_poly.entity_id
_entity_poly.type
_entity_poly.pdbx_seq_one_letter_code
_entity_poly.pdbx_strand_id
1 'polypeptide(L)'
;MGALRAAQWQFDEELPPSVSESPQEAAEKAWISNGVPELMARRDYLFQLKGKQVGVGYERFALAVDEFVMSELGAQGASPTVLGRLVLAALAKSSSEAASAAQEMFNAPSHQAVLEQLAIDLLTPFAKDGVLAQAEEAE
;
A
#
# COMPACT_ATOMS: atom_id res chain seq x y z
N MET A 1 3.28 27.31 -47.43
CA MET A 1 2.89 26.30 -46.42
C MET A 1 1.50 26.68 -45.94
N GLY A 2 0.47 25.93 -46.35
CA GLY A 2 -0.94 26.33 -46.17
C GLY A 2 -1.38 26.24 -44.70
N ALA A 3 -2.32 27.11 -44.30
CA ALA A 3 -2.84 27.24 -42.93
C ALA A 3 -3.28 25.90 -42.30
N LEU A 4 -3.76 24.96 -43.11
CA LEU A 4 -4.11 23.60 -42.68
C LEU A 4 -2.92 22.82 -42.09
N ARG A 5 -1.72 22.96 -42.65
CA ARG A 5 -0.51 22.29 -42.14
C ARG A 5 0.00 22.89 -40.84
N ALA A 6 -0.23 24.18 -40.61
CA ALA A 6 0.15 24.85 -39.36
C ALA A 6 -0.81 24.47 -38.22
N ALA A 7 -2.11 24.37 -38.49
CA ALA A 7 -3.09 23.92 -37.52
C ALA A 7 -2.90 22.44 -37.12
N GLN A 8 -2.50 21.59 -38.08
CA GLN A 8 -2.22 20.18 -37.80
C GLN A 8 -1.01 20.02 -36.85
N TRP A 9 0.05 20.80 -37.06
CA TRP A 9 1.23 20.79 -36.20
C TRP A 9 0.94 21.22 -34.76
N GLN A 10 0.09 22.24 -34.59
CA GLN A 10 -0.29 22.73 -33.25
C GLN A 10 -1.12 21.70 -32.46
N PHE A 11 -1.99 20.95 -33.13
CA PHE A 11 -2.78 19.92 -32.48
C PHE A 11 -1.94 18.67 -32.13
N ASP A 12 -0.97 18.32 -32.97
CA ASP A 12 -0.08 17.18 -32.74
C ASP A 12 1.01 17.48 -31.66
N GLU A 13 1.35 18.75 -31.42
CA GLU A 13 2.30 19.19 -30.37
C GLU A 13 1.65 19.66 -29.06
N GLU A 14 0.32 19.73 -29.00
CA GLU A 14 -0.37 19.91 -27.70
C GLU A 14 -0.15 18.63 -26.89
N LEU A 15 0.88 18.66 -26.03
CA LEU A 15 0.98 17.70 -24.93
C LEU A 15 -0.38 17.70 -24.22
N PRO A 16 -0.99 16.53 -23.96
CA PRO A 16 -2.23 16.49 -23.19
C PRO A 16 -1.98 17.29 -21.91
N PRO A 17 -2.90 18.20 -21.54
CA PRO A 17 -2.71 19.04 -20.36
C PRO A 17 -2.35 18.12 -19.20
N SER A 18 -1.26 18.44 -18.50
CA SER A 18 -0.84 17.72 -17.30
C SER A 18 -2.07 17.56 -16.43
N VAL A 19 -2.55 16.31 -16.27
CA VAL A 19 -3.73 16.00 -15.48
C VAL A 19 -3.45 16.57 -14.10
N SER A 20 -4.03 17.74 -13.84
CA SER A 20 -3.82 18.44 -12.59
C SER A 20 -4.59 17.59 -11.59
N GLU A 21 -3.87 16.90 -10.69
CA GLU A 21 -4.51 16.16 -9.60
C GLU A 21 -5.57 17.06 -8.98
N SER A 22 -6.81 16.56 -8.97
CA SER A 22 -7.88 17.31 -8.34
C SER A 22 -7.56 17.48 -6.85
N PRO A 23 -8.02 18.56 -6.19
CA PRO A 23 -7.84 18.72 -4.74
C PRO A 23 -8.34 17.51 -3.93
N GLN A 24 -9.35 16.80 -4.46
CA GLN A 24 -9.88 15.58 -3.89
C GLN A 24 -8.89 14.41 -4.01
N GLU A 25 -8.33 14.15 -5.19
CA GLU A 25 -7.34 13.09 -5.39
C GLU A 25 -6.08 13.33 -4.53
N ALA A 26 -5.65 14.59 -4.40
CA ALA A 26 -4.54 14.95 -3.52
C ALA A 26 -4.86 14.68 -2.04
N ALA A 27 -6.09 14.97 -1.59
CA ALA A 27 -6.55 14.68 -0.24
C ALA A 27 -6.64 13.16 0.02
N GLU A 28 -7.15 12.37 -0.93
CA GLU A 28 -7.20 10.91 -0.84
C GLU A 28 -5.79 10.30 -0.74
N LYS A 29 -4.84 10.78 -1.56
CA LYS A 29 -3.43 10.38 -1.48
C LYS A 29 -2.79 10.74 -0.15
N ALA A 30 -3.05 11.94 0.36
CA ALA A 30 -2.55 12.36 1.66
C ALA A 30 -3.11 11.49 2.79
N TRP A 31 -4.41 11.14 2.72
CA TRP A 31 -5.05 10.24 3.67
C TRP A 31 -4.38 8.86 3.69
N ILE A 32 -4.16 8.25 2.51
CA ILE A 32 -3.45 6.97 2.40
C ILE A 32 -2.03 7.09 2.94
N SER A 33 -1.29 8.15 2.55
CA SER A 33 0.08 8.39 3.01
C SER A 33 0.18 8.52 4.54
N ASN A 34 -0.87 8.99 5.21
CA ASN A 34 -0.95 9.06 6.66
C ASN A 34 -1.29 7.71 7.29
N GLY A 35 -2.11 6.87 6.62
CA GLY A 35 -2.49 5.55 7.12
C GLY A 35 -1.41 4.48 7.00
N VAL A 36 -0.57 4.52 5.94
CA VAL A 36 0.53 3.57 5.73
C VAL A 36 1.47 3.46 6.94
N PRO A 37 2.03 4.55 7.51
CA PRO A 37 2.93 4.46 8.66
C PRO A 37 2.24 3.94 9.93
N GLU A 38 0.92 4.15 10.08
CA GLU A 38 0.15 3.61 11.20
C GLU A 38 0.06 2.06 11.11
N LEU A 39 -0.27 1.53 9.94
CA LEU A 39 -0.31 0.08 9.70
C LEU A 39 1.08 -0.56 9.84
N MET A 40 2.12 0.09 9.30
CA MET A 40 3.51 -0.36 9.45
C MET A 40 3.98 -0.36 10.91
N ALA A 41 3.46 0.54 11.73
CA ALA A 41 3.66 0.58 13.17
C ALA A 41 2.77 -0.41 13.96
N ARG A 42 2.03 -1.29 13.25
CA ARG A 42 1.12 -2.31 13.81
C ARG A 42 -0.06 -1.70 14.58
N ARG A 43 -0.52 -0.52 14.15
CA ARG A 43 -1.68 0.18 14.71
C ARG A 43 -2.85 0.14 13.73
N ASP A 44 -4.05 0.20 14.25
CA ASP A 44 -5.26 0.30 13.43
C ASP A 44 -5.41 1.70 12.85
N TYR A 45 -5.87 1.82 11.60
CA TYR A 45 -6.20 3.09 10.97
C TYR A 45 -7.70 3.12 10.65
N LEU A 46 -8.47 3.68 11.57
CA LEU A 46 -9.93 3.68 11.60
C LEU A 46 -10.48 5.10 11.67
N PHE A 47 -11.68 5.30 11.13
CA PHE A 47 -12.44 6.56 11.16
C PHE A 47 -13.93 6.27 11.39
N GLN A 48 -14.69 7.30 11.75
CA GLN A 48 -16.13 7.17 11.93
C GLN A 48 -16.88 7.44 10.63
N LEU A 49 -17.76 6.52 10.23
CA LEU A 49 -18.66 6.70 9.09
C LEU A 49 -20.07 6.29 9.51
N LYS A 50 -21.01 7.25 9.53
CA LYS A 50 -22.42 7.01 9.87
C LYS A 50 -22.60 6.28 11.22
N GLY A 51 -21.80 6.66 12.22
CA GLY A 51 -21.85 6.08 13.58
C GLY A 51 -21.23 4.68 13.70
N LYS A 52 -20.47 4.22 12.71
CA LYS A 52 -19.70 2.98 12.76
C LYS A 52 -18.22 3.27 12.53
N GLN A 53 -17.34 2.56 13.23
CA GLN A 53 -15.91 2.57 12.92
C GLN A 53 -15.62 1.73 11.69
N VAL A 54 -14.98 2.34 10.70
CA VAL A 54 -14.59 1.74 9.42
C VAL A 54 -13.11 2.04 9.18
N GLY A 55 -12.42 1.17 8.45
CA GLY A 55 -11.03 1.36 8.07
C GLY A 55 -10.27 0.04 8.02
N VAL A 56 -8.95 0.13 8.16
CA VAL A 56 -8.06 -1.04 8.11
C VAL A 56 -7.48 -1.28 9.49
N GLY A 57 -7.84 -2.40 10.10
CA GLY A 57 -7.22 -2.88 11.33
C GLY A 57 -5.91 -3.64 11.05
N TYR A 58 -5.06 -3.75 12.06
CA TYR A 58 -3.81 -4.49 12.01
C TYR A 58 -4.01 -5.95 11.59
N GLU A 59 -5.03 -6.62 12.12
CA GLU A 59 -5.35 -8.02 11.76
C GLU A 59 -5.66 -8.17 10.27
N ARG A 60 -6.33 -7.18 9.66
CA ARG A 60 -6.61 -7.20 8.21
C ARG A 60 -5.33 -6.99 7.40
N PHE A 61 -4.42 -6.15 7.89
CA PHE A 61 -3.12 -5.96 7.26
C PHE A 61 -2.25 -7.22 7.39
N ALA A 62 -2.18 -7.83 8.58
CA ALA A 62 -1.47 -9.08 8.81
C ALA A 62 -1.99 -10.21 7.89
N LEU A 63 -3.30 -10.32 7.72
CA LEU A 63 -3.89 -11.28 6.79
C LEU A 63 -3.43 -11.05 5.32
N ALA A 64 -3.36 -9.80 4.86
CA ALA A 64 -2.87 -9.51 3.51
C ALA A 64 -1.37 -9.85 3.35
N VAL A 65 -0.58 -9.65 4.40
CA VAL A 65 0.83 -10.08 4.44
C VAL A 65 0.93 -11.60 4.38
N ASP A 66 0.10 -12.33 5.15
CA ASP A 66 0.05 -13.78 5.11
C ASP A 66 -0.31 -14.30 3.72
N GLU A 67 -1.35 -13.74 3.09
CA GLU A 67 -1.76 -14.10 1.72
C GLU A 67 -0.62 -13.89 0.71
N PHE A 68 0.06 -12.74 0.78
CA PHE A 68 1.21 -12.45 -0.08
C PHE A 68 2.35 -13.45 0.16
N VAL A 69 2.78 -13.61 1.40
CA VAL A 69 3.90 -14.50 1.76
C VAL A 69 3.61 -15.95 1.40
N MET A 70 2.37 -16.43 1.62
CA MET A 70 1.98 -17.79 1.24
C MET A 70 2.01 -18.01 -0.27
N SER A 71 1.66 -16.99 -1.06
CA SER A 71 1.78 -17.06 -2.52
C SER A 71 3.24 -17.18 -2.97
N GLU A 72 4.16 -16.41 -2.37
CA GLU A 72 5.59 -16.48 -2.67
C GLU A 72 6.22 -17.80 -2.22
N LEU A 73 5.82 -18.34 -1.06
CA LEU A 73 6.26 -19.68 -0.62
C LEU A 73 5.79 -20.80 -1.55
N GLY A 74 4.67 -20.60 -2.25
CA GLY A 74 4.17 -21.52 -3.27
C GLY A 74 4.87 -21.37 -4.63
N ALA A 75 5.67 -20.32 -4.84
CA ALA A 75 6.33 -20.05 -6.11
C ALA A 75 7.54 -20.97 -6.35
N GLN A 76 7.87 -21.20 -7.63
CA GLN A 76 9.06 -21.96 -7.99
C GLN A 76 10.32 -21.20 -7.58
N GLY A 77 11.21 -21.86 -6.82
CA GLY A 77 12.44 -21.26 -6.32
C GLY A 77 12.37 -20.77 -4.87
N ALA A 78 11.19 -20.81 -4.23
CA ALA A 78 11.05 -20.54 -2.82
C ALA A 78 11.85 -21.56 -1.98
N SER A 79 12.47 -21.07 -0.91
CA SER A 79 13.21 -21.90 0.04
C SER A 79 12.25 -22.84 0.78
N PRO A 80 12.41 -24.17 0.68
CA PRO A 80 11.46 -25.12 1.29
C PRO A 80 11.54 -25.16 2.82
N THR A 81 12.52 -24.50 3.43
CA THR A 81 12.78 -24.54 4.88
C THR A 81 12.61 -23.20 5.57
N VAL A 82 12.39 -22.10 4.82
CA VAL A 82 12.44 -20.74 5.36
C VAL A 82 11.45 -20.53 6.50
N LEU A 83 10.22 -21.06 6.39
CA LEU A 83 9.20 -21.00 7.43
C LEU A 83 9.63 -21.76 8.70
N GLY A 84 10.21 -22.95 8.54
CA GLY A 84 10.72 -23.73 9.67
C GLY A 84 11.88 -23.01 10.39
N ARG A 85 12.80 -22.39 9.63
CA ARG A 85 13.88 -21.58 10.21
C ARG A 85 13.35 -20.36 10.94
N LEU A 86 12.34 -19.67 10.41
CA LEU A 86 11.69 -18.55 11.08
C LEU A 86 11.15 -18.97 12.45
N VAL A 87 10.41 -20.09 12.50
CA VAL A 87 9.85 -20.63 13.74
C VAL A 87 10.96 -20.96 14.75
N LEU A 88 12.00 -21.69 14.33
CA LEU A 88 13.10 -22.06 15.21
C LEU A 88 13.87 -20.84 15.72
N ALA A 89 14.16 -19.86 14.87
CA ALA A 89 14.86 -18.63 15.24
C ALA A 89 14.04 -17.79 16.24
N ALA A 90 12.73 -17.66 16.01
CA ALA A 90 11.84 -16.94 16.92
C ALA A 90 11.75 -17.61 18.30
N LEU A 91 11.62 -18.94 18.35
CA LEU A 91 11.61 -19.71 19.61
C LEU A 91 12.95 -19.65 20.34
N ALA A 92 14.07 -19.61 19.61
CA ALA A 92 15.41 -19.40 20.15
C ALA A 92 15.68 -17.95 20.59
N LYS A 93 14.72 -17.03 20.38
CA LYS A 93 14.84 -15.57 20.65
C LYS A 93 15.98 -14.91 19.85
N SER A 94 16.31 -15.47 18.70
CA SER A 94 17.29 -14.94 17.75
C SER A 94 16.59 -13.98 16.80
N SER A 95 16.48 -12.71 17.20
CA SER A 95 15.72 -11.70 16.44
C SER A 95 16.32 -11.39 15.07
N SER A 96 17.65 -11.42 14.93
CA SER A 96 18.34 -11.20 13.67
C SER A 96 18.10 -12.34 12.67
N GLU A 97 18.17 -13.59 13.12
CA GLU A 97 17.90 -14.76 12.26
C GLU A 97 16.42 -14.85 11.89
N ALA A 98 15.52 -14.56 12.84
CA ALA A 98 14.09 -14.49 12.56
C ALA A 98 13.78 -13.41 11.52
N ALA A 99 14.38 -12.22 11.65
CA ALA A 99 14.24 -11.15 10.67
C ALA A 99 14.76 -11.56 9.28
N SER A 100 15.95 -12.16 9.22
CA SER A 100 16.53 -12.64 7.95
C SER A 100 15.65 -13.70 7.29
N ALA A 101 15.12 -14.66 8.06
CA ALA A 101 14.22 -15.67 7.53
C ALA A 101 12.90 -15.07 7.05
N ALA A 102 12.31 -14.14 7.80
CA ALA A 102 11.09 -13.45 7.38
C ALA A 102 11.29 -12.65 6.08
N GLN A 103 12.43 -11.97 5.93
CA GLN A 103 12.75 -11.22 4.71
C GLN A 103 12.89 -12.12 3.47
N GLU A 104 13.50 -13.30 3.64
CA GLU A 104 13.63 -14.29 2.55
C GLU A 104 12.25 -14.78 2.05
N MET A 105 11.23 -14.81 2.92
CA MET A 105 9.87 -15.23 2.55
C MET A 105 9.16 -14.29 1.57
N PHE A 106 9.56 -13.01 1.50
CA PHE A 106 8.97 -12.06 0.55
C PHE A 106 9.48 -12.27 -0.87
N ASN A 107 10.62 -12.94 -1.06
CA ASN A 107 11.23 -13.22 -2.37
C ASN A 107 11.30 -11.96 -3.29
N ALA A 108 11.45 -10.78 -2.68
CA ALA A 108 11.42 -9.49 -3.34
C ALA A 108 12.66 -8.67 -3.00
N PRO A 109 13.07 -7.73 -3.86
CA PRO A 109 14.23 -6.87 -3.59
C PRO A 109 14.09 -6.02 -2.31
N SER A 110 12.87 -5.67 -1.93
CA SER A 110 12.57 -4.91 -0.72
C SER A 110 11.24 -5.34 -0.11
N HIS A 111 11.30 -6.07 1.00
CA HIS A 111 10.12 -6.44 1.81
C HIS A 111 9.37 -5.19 2.31
N GLN A 112 10.11 -4.12 2.63
CA GLN A 112 9.53 -2.84 3.07
C GLN A 112 8.61 -2.25 1.99
N ALA A 113 9.05 -2.21 0.73
CA ALA A 113 8.26 -1.68 -0.37
C ALA A 113 7.00 -2.53 -0.64
N VAL A 114 7.10 -3.85 -0.49
CA VAL A 114 5.94 -4.76 -0.60
C VAL A 114 4.93 -4.47 0.51
N LEU A 115 5.37 -4.34 1.76
CA LEU A 115 4.50 -4.04 2.89
C LEU A 115 3.80 -2.69 2.73
N GLU A 116 4.52 -1.66 2.28
CA GLU A 116 3.96 -0.34 1.98
C GLU A 116 2.92 -0.43 0.87
N GLN A 117 3.18 -1.18 -0.20
CA GLN A 117 2.22 -1.37 -1.29
C GLN A 117 0.96 -2.11 -0.81
N LEU A 118 1.10 -3.17 -0.01
CA LEU A 118 -0.06 -3.88 0.57
C LEU A 118 -0.89 -2.95 1.46
N ALA A 119 -0.25 -2.08 2.25
CA ALA A 119 -0.93 -1.08 3.05
C ALA A 119 -1.70 -0.08 2.17
N ILE A 120 -1.08 0.42 1.09
CA ILE A 120 -1.72 1.30 0.10
C ILE A 120 -2.94 0.62 -0.52
N ASP A 121 -2.80 -0.63 -0.96
CA ASP A 121 -3.87 -1.38 -1.62
C ASP A 121 -5.07 -1.59 -0.68
N LEU A 122 -4.82 -1.87 0.60
CA LEU A 122 -5.87 -2.02 1.61
C LEU A 122 -6.56 -0.69 1.96
N LEU A 123 -5.82 0.42 1.96
CA LEU A 123 -6.33 1.75 2.34
C LEU A 123 -7.08 2.45 1.20
N THR A 124 -6.67 2.20 -0.05
CA THR A 124 -7.26 2.79 -1.27
C THR A 124 -8.79 2.76 -1.30
N PRO A 125 -9.48 1.63 -1.04
CA PRO A 125 -10.95 1.60 -1.08
C PRO A 125 -11.63 2.48 -0.02
N PHE A 126 -10.91 2.89 1.03
CA PHE A 126 -11.44 3.72 2.11
C PHE A 126 -11.08 5.20 1.98
N ALA A 127 -10.16 5.57 1.09
CA ALA A 127 -9.58 6.91 1.04
C ALA A 127 -10.63 8.01 0.86
N LYS A 128 -11.58 7.82 -0.06
CA LYS A 128 -12.66 8.77 -0.31
C LYS A 128 -13.53 9.01 0.93
N ASP A 129 -13.99 7.94 1.58
CA ASP A 129 -14.85 8.03 2.76
C ASP A 129 -14.07 8.56 3.97
N GLY A 130 -12.79 8.21 4.09
CA GLY A 130 -11.89 8.69 5.15
C GLY A 130 -11.61 10.19 5.05
N VAL A 131 -11.44 10.73 3.85
CA VAL A 131 -11.30 12.18 3.63
C VAL A 131 -12.59 12.92 3.99
N LEU A 132 -13.75 12.39 3.60
CA LEU A 132 -15.04 12.97 3.96
C LEU A 132 -15.25 13.00 5.48
N ALA A 133 -14.96 11.89 6.17
CA ALA A 133 -15.08 11.82 7.62
C ALA A 133 -14.13 12.81 8.33
N GLN A 134 -12.89 12.97 7.85
CA GLN A 134 -11.96 13.97 8.40
C GLN A 134 -12.42 15.41 8.19
N ALA A 135 -13.09 15.69 7.07
CA ALA A 135 -13.68 17.00 6.83
C ALA A 135 -14.87 17.27 7.77
N GLU A 136 -15.74 16.28 8.00
CA GLU A 136 -16.86 16.37 8.94
C GLU A 136 -16.42 16.52 10.40
N GLU A 137 -15.29 15.93 10.81
CA GLU A 137 -14.72 16.07 12.15
C GLU A 137 -14.02 17.42 12.38
N ALA A 138 -13.63 18.12 11.31
CA ALA A 138 -12.93 19.41 11.38
C ALA A 138 -13.88 20.62 11.41
N GLU A 139 -15.18 20.41 11.19
CA GLU A 139 -16.26 21.40 11.32
C GLU A 139 -16.83 21.47 12.75
#